data_AF-A8ITD8-F1
#
_entry.id   AF-A8ITD8-F1
#
_cell.length_a   1.000
_cell.length_b   1.000
_cell.length_c   1.000
_cell.angle_alpha   90.00
_cell.angle_beta   90.00
_cell.angle_gamma   90.00
#
_symmetry.space_group_name_H-M   'P 1'
#
loop_
_entity.id
_entity.type
_entity.pdbx_description
1 polymer ?
#
loop_
_entity_poly.entity_id
_entity_poly.type
_entity_poly.pdbx_seq_one_letter_code
_entity_poly.pdbx_strand_id
1 'polypeptide(L)'
;MVNFRKSVTHKADRVWDNNYGKDLYTGKRRDHYEGENVRTEVDHIMECQLGEHMWEKAFDGRMTTRSRLAAVVELWNDVDNLNVTQKKINQPKGSAFKAWKAGTDDTLRDALLRYNVAANHRAKICVAFEEAGNRLAGKLDGLADNTGIELYGDMAVEMEAWVNRTG
;
A
#
# COMPACT_ATOMS: atom_id res chain seq x y z
N MET A 1 -20.14 -3.31 0.24
CA MET A 1 -18.80 -2.92 0.73
C MET A 1 -17.78 -3.69 -0.09
N VAL A 2 -16.92 -2.97 -0.80
CA VAL A 2 -15.85 -3.56 -1.61
C VAL A 2 -14.75 -4.04 -0.66
N ASN A 3 -14.12 -5.18 -0.95
CA ASN A 3 -13.02 -5.71 -0.14
C ASN A 3 -11.83 -5.99 -1.04
N PHE A 4 -10.75 -5.23 -0.84
CA PHE A 4 -9.51 -5.40 -1.60
C PHE A 4 -8.60 -6.46 -1.00
N ARG A 5 -8.73 -6.77 0.29
CA ARG A 5 -7.78 -7.64 0.97
C ARG A 5 -7.96 -9.10 0.53
N LYS A 6 -6.87 -9.69 0.00
CA LYS A 6 -6.72 -11.15 -0.19
C LYS A 6 -5.67 -11.70 0.78
N SER A 7 -5.65 -13.03 0.96
CA SER A 7 -4.56 -13.69 1.69
C SER A 7 -3.26 -13.57 0.88
N VAL A 8 -2.22 -13.00 1.48
CA VAL A 8 -0.92 -12.74 0.83
C VAL A 8 0.26 -13.43 1.53
N THR A 9 0.02 -14.15 2.63
CA THR A 9 1.09 -14.83 3.39
C THR A 9 1.93 -15.78 2.53
N HIS A 10 1.30 -16.46 1.59
CA HIS A 10 1.97 -17.38 0.65
C HIS A 10 2.91 -16.67 -0.35
N LYS A 11 2.88 -15.34 -0.41
CA LYS A 11 3.76 -14.54 -1.30
C LYS A 11 5.05 -14.10 -0.61
N ALA A 12 5.28 -14.42 0.66
CA ALA A 12 6.40 -13.89 1.45
C ALA A 12 7.76 -13.99 0.73
N ASP A 13 8.11 -15.16 0.17
CA ASP A 13 9.37 -15.34 -0.57
C ASP A 13 9.44 -14.43 -1.81
N ARG A 14 8.37 -14.37 -2.60
CA ARG A 14 8.30 -13.49 -3.77
C ARG A 14 8.40 -12.01 -3.41
N VAL A 15 7.87 -11.61 -2.26
CA VAL A 15 7.96 -10.23 -1.77
C VAL A 15 9.39 -9.92 -1.33
N TRP A 16 10.08 -10.85 -0.66
CA TRP A 16 11.51 -10.70 -0.39
C TRP A 16 12.30 -10.52 -1.67
N ASP A 17 12.09 -11.37 -2.68
CA ASP A 17 12.79 -11.29 -3.96
C ASP A 17 12.52 -9.96 -4.66
N ASN A 18 11.25 -9.53 -4.73
CA ASN A 18 10.83 -8.26 -5.31
C ASN A 18 11.50 -7.05 -4.63
N ASN A 19 11.69 -7.13 -3.32
CA ASN A 19 12.28 -6.07 -2.51
C ASN A 19 13.80 -6.26 -2.32
N TYR A 20 14.45 -7.04 -3.19
CA TYR A 20 15.90 -7.29 -3.17
C TYR A 20 16.41 -7.84 -1.83
N GLY A 21 15.59 -8.69 -1.20
CA GLY A 21 15.83 -9.31 0.09
C GLY A 21 15.78 -8.33 1.27
N LYS A 22 15.09 -7.19 1.15
CA LYS A 22 15.02 -6.15 2.18
C LYS A 22 13.59 -5.89 2.67
N ASP A 23 13.46 -5.63 3.96
CA ASP A 23 12.26 -5.03 4.54
C ASP A 23 12.32 -3.53 4.23
N LEU A 24 11.37 -3.05 3.45
CA LEU A 24 11.35 -1.66 2.99
C LEU A 24 11.24 -0.66 4.15
N TYR A 25 10.62 -1.03 5.28
CA TYR A 25 10.37 -0.11 6.40
C TYR A 25 11.56 0.04 7.34
N THR A 26 12.44 -0.95 7.38
CA THR A 26 13.59 -0.98 8.29
C THR A 26 14.92 -0.96 7.54
N GLY A 27 14.94 -1.33 6.26
CA GLY A 27 16.12 -1.56 5.42
C GLY A 27 16.93 -2.79 5.82
N LYS A 28 16.46 -3.59 6.78
CA LYS A 28 17.12 -4.82 7.20
C LYS A 28 16.91 -5.91 6.16
N ARG A 29 17.91 -6.75 5.98
CA ARG A 29 17.88 -7.87 5.05
C ARG A 29 17.14 -9.07 5.64
N ARG A 30 16.65 -9.96 4.77
CA ARG A 30 15.98 -11.21 5.14
C ARG A 30 16.81 -12.07 6.12
N ASP A 31 18.10 -12.22 5.84
CA ASP A 31 19.08 -12.98 6.65
C ASP A 31 19.14 -12.52 8.12
N HIS A 32 18.97 -11.23 8.38
CA HIS A 32 18.90 -10.67 9.72
C HIS A 32 17.68 -11.20 10.49
N TYR A 33 16.52 -11.28 9.86
CA TYR A 33 15.31 -11.80 10.50
C TYR A 33 15.40 -13.30 10.77
N GLU A 34 15.95 -14.05 9.81
CA GLU A 34 16.15 -15.50 9.94
C GLU A 34 17.19 -15.82 11.02
N GLY A 35 18.32 -15.11 11.03
CA GLY A 35 19.39 -15.30 12.01
C GLY A 35 18.99 -14.92 13.44
N GLU A 36 18.14 -13.90 13.61
CA GLU A 36 17.60 -13.50 14.92
C GLU A 36 16.30 -14.24 15.30
N ASN A 37 15.83 -15.17 14.46
CA ASN A 37 14.57 -15.89 14.62
C ASN A 37 13.37 -14.95 14.88
N VAL A 38 13.33 -13.82 14.17
CA VAL A 38 12.25 -12.85 14.34
C VAL A 38 11.11 -13.14 13.38
N ARG A 39 9.91 -13.30 13.94
CA ARG A 39 8.69 -13.50 13.17
C ARG A 39 8.32 -12.24 12.36
N THR A 40 8.10 -12.45 11.07
CA THR A 40 7.66 -11.42 10.12
C THR A 40 6.25 -11.72 9.57
N GLU A 41 5.62 -10.70 8.99
CA GLU A 41 4.30 -10.73 8.37
C GLU A 41 4.38 -10.04 7.00
N VAL A 42 3.61 -10.53 6.02
CA VAL A 42 3.41 -9.84 4.74
C VAL A 42 2.41 -8.72 4.96
N ASP A 43 2.79 -7.50 4.57
CA ASP A 43 2.04 -6.28 4.77
C ASP A 43 1.76 -5.57 3.43
N HIS A 44 0.65 -4.84 3.36
CA HIS A 44 0.31 -4.00 2.21
C HIS A 44 0.91 -2.61 2.40
N ILE A 45 1.76 -2.17 1.48
CA ILE A 45 2.42 -0.86 1.55
C ILE A 45 1.39 0.26 1.47
N MET A 46 0.61 0.29 0.38
CA MET A 46 -0.65 1.03 0.32
C MET A 46 -1.77 0.19 0.93
N GLU A 47 -2.35 0.67 2.03
CA GLU A 47 -3.40 -0.03 2.75
C GLU A 47 -4.62 -0.35 1.86
N CYS A 48 -5.15 -1.58 1.99
CA CYS A 48 -6.36 -1.99 1.26
C CYS A 48 -7.55 -1.05 1.50
N GLN A 49 -7.69 -0.57 2.74
CA GLN A 49 -8.76 0.36 3.12
C GLN A 49 -8.63 1.74 2.47
N LEU A 50 -7.44 2.08 1.97
CA LEU A 50 -7.23 3.29 1.19
C LEU A 50 -7.60 3.03 -0.27
N GLY A 51 -7.26 1.87 -0.83
CA GLY A 51 -7.71 1.45 -2.16
C GLY A 51 -9.23 1.36 -2.28
N GLU A 52 -9.89 0.80 -1.27
CA GLU A 52 -11.36 0.77 -1.19
C GLU A 52 -11.96 2.18 -1.19
N HIS A 53 -11.33 3.12 -0.47
CA HIS A 53 -11.76 4.51 -0.44
C HIS A 53 -11.57 5.22 -1.79
N MET A 54 -10.41 5.06 -2.42
CA MET A 54 -10.13 5.60 -3.75
C MET A 54 -11.11 5.03 -4.79
N TRP A 55 -11.37 3.72 -4.73
CA TRP A 55 -12.34 3.07 -5.58
C TRP A 55 -13.74 3.65 -5.39
N GLU A 56 -14.21 3.80 -4.15
CA GLU A 56 -15.54 4.37 -3.86
C GLU A 56 -15.66 5.80 -4.38
N LYS A 57 -14.60 6.61 -4.26
CA LYS A 57 -14.57 7.98 -4.80
C LYS A 57 -14.56 8.02 -6.33
N ALA A 58 -13.68 7.28 -6.97
CA ALA A 58 -13.55 7.23 -8.43
C ALA A 58 -14.80 6.65 -9.09
N PHE A 59 -15.51 5.78 -8.38
CA PHE A 59 -16.68 5.07 -8.89
C PHE A 59 -17.94 5.94 -9.03
N ASP A 60 -18.07 7.04 -8.27
CA ASP A 60 -19.18 8.02 -8.30
C ASP A 60 -20.59 7.44 -8.54
N GLY A 61 -20.88 6.23 -8.02
CA GLY A 61 -22.16 5.55 -8.17
C GLY A 61 -22.48 4.96 -9.56
N ARG A 62 -21.51 4.86 -10.48
CA ARG A 62 -21.69 4.21 -11.81
C ARG A 62 -21.98 2.70 -11.65
N MET A 63 -22.29 1.95 -12.72
CA MET A 63 -22.35 0.47 -12.62
C MET A 63 -20.98 -0.13 -12.93
N THR A 64 -20.40 -0.87 -11.97
CA THR A 64 -19.13 -1.61 -12.14
C THR A 64 -19.38 -3.10 -12.24
N THR A 65 -18.66 -3.76 -13.14
CA THR A 65 -18.66 -5.21 -13.24
C THR A 65 -17.74 -5.81 -12.18
N ARG A 66 -17.98 -7.09 -11.84
CA ARG A 66 -17.08 -7.86 -10.98
C ARG A 66 -15.67 -7.98 -11.58
N SER A 67 -15.56 -8.07 -12.91
CA SER A 67 -14.28 -8.16 -13.62
C SER A 67 -13.44 -6.89 -13.48
N ARG A 68 -14.07 -5.72 -13.53
CA ARG A 68 -13.37 -4.44 -13.37
C ARG A 68 -12.74 -4.30 -12.00
N LEU A 69 -13.51 -4.63 -10.97
CA LEU A 69 -13.03 -4.68 -9.59
C LEU A 69 -11.94 -5.73 -9.41
N ALA A 70 -12.09 -6.92 -10.00
CA ALA A 70 -11.11 -7.99 -9.86
C ALA A 70 -9.70 -7.59 -10.31
N ALA A 71 -9.57 -6.85 -11.41
CA ALA A 71 -8.29 -6.33 -11.89
C ALA A 71 -7.60 -5.42 -10.86
N VAL A 72 -8.35 -4.48 -10.27
CA VAL A 72 -7.80 -3.56 -9.24
C VAL A 72 -7.44 -4.32 -7.97
N VAL A 73 -8.30 -5.25 -7.54
CA VAL A 73 -8.01 -6.10 -6.39
C VAL A 73 -6.74 -6.93 -6.63
N GLU A 74 -6.51 -7.41 -7.85
CA GLU A 74 -5.27 -8.11 -8.18
C GLU A 74 -4.04 -7.20 -8.08
N LEU A 75 -4.11 -5.97 -8.60
CA LEU A 75 -3.06 -4.97 -8.45
C LEU A 75 -2.72 -4.70 -6.98
N TRP A 76 -3.75 -4.53 -6.13
CA TRP A 76 -3.54 -4.22 -4.72
C TRP A 76 -2.83 -5.31 -3.92
N ASN A 77 -2.98 -6.56 -4.35
CA ASN A 77 -2.37 -7.73 -3.69
C ASN A 77 -1.13 -8.24 -4.43
N ASP A 78 -0.67 -7.53 -5.46
CA ASP A 78 0.54 -7.87 -6.19
C ASP A 78 1.81 -7.55 -5.38
N VAL A 79 2.91 -8.23 -5.67
CA VAL A 79 4.17 -8.09 -4.91
C VAL A 79 4.70 -6.66 -4.89
N ASP A 80 4.39 -5.85 -5.90
CA ASP A 80 4.75 -4.43 -5.95
C ASP A 80 4.11 -3.58 -4.83
N ASN A 81 2.99 -4.02 -4.25
CA ASN A 81 2.34 -3.33 -3.14
C ASN A 81 2.56 -4.06 -1.79
N LEU A 82 3.49 -5.02 -1.74
CA LEU A 82 3.71 -5.82 -0.55
C LEU A 82 5.10 -5.61 0.03
N ASN A 83 5.18 -5.68 1.36
CA ASN A 83 6.42 -5.72 2.11
C ASN A 83 6.40 -6.89 3.09
N VAL A 84 7.58 -7.35 3.53
CA VAL A 84 7.69 -8.27 4.67
C VAL A 84 8.34 -7.52 5.82
N THR A 85 7.65 -7.41 6.95
CA THR A 85 8.14 -6.67 8.11
C THR A 85 7.68 -7.31 9.42
N GLN A 86 8.20 -6.82 10.54
CA GLN A 86 7.78 -7.28 11.87
C GLN A 86 6.44 -6.64 12.28
N LYS A 87 5.61 -7.41 12.97
CA LYS A 87 4.34 -6.93 13.54
C LYS A 87 4.48 -5.64 14.36
N LYS A 88 5.59 -5.47 15.07
CA LYS A 88 5.88 -4.28 15.88
C LYS A 88 6.03 -2.99 15.07
N ILE A 89 6.40 -3.09 13.79
CA ILE A 89 6.46 -1.97 12.85
C ILE A 89 5.12 -1.82 12.14
N ASN A 90 4.51 -2.94 11.74
CA ASN A 90 3.26 -2.94 10.99
C ASN A 90 2.07 -2.36 11.80
N GLN A 91 1.92 -2.72 13.08
CA GLN A 91 0.76 -2.29 13.88
C GLN A 91 0.66 -0.76 14.05
N PRO A 92 1.73 -0.04 14.44
CA PRO A 92 1.73 1.42 14.47
C PRO A 92 1.50 2.04 13.09
N LYS A 93 2.09 1.48 12.02
CA LYS A 93 1.86 1.91 10.64
C LYS A 93 0.37 1.88 10.31
N GLY A 94 -0.30 0.73 10.46
CA GLY A 94 -1.71 0.60 10.12
C GLY A 94 -2.61 1.56 10.91
N SER A 95 -2.25 1.84 12.17
CA SER A 95 -2.97 2.82 13.00
C SER A 95 -2.79 4.26 12.50
N ALA A 96 -1.56 4.63 12.10
CA ALA A 96 -1.27 5.92 11.48
C ALA A 96 -2.03 6.11 10.17
N PHE A 97 -2.04 5.10 9.29
CA PHE A 97 -2.81 5.13 8.04
C PHE A 97 -4.30 5.36 8.28
N LYS A 98 -4.86 4.70 9.29
CA LYS A 98 -6.28 4.88 9.63
C LYS A 98 -6.60 6.32 10.05
N ALA A 99 -5.73 6.94 10.87
CA ALA A 99 -5.90 8.33 11.30
C ALA A 99 -5.72 9.33 10.14
N TRP A 100 -4.68 9.13 9.34
CA TRP A 100 -4.40 9.96 8.16
C TRP A 100 -5.54 9.88 7.14
N LYS A 101 -6.05 8.67 6.85
CA LYS A 101 -7.22 8.48 5.97
C LYS A 101 -8.45 9.22 6.47
N ALA A 102 -8.65 9.27 7.78
CA ALA A 102 -9.75 9.98 8.42
C ALA A 102 -9.56 11.52 8.47
N GLY A 103 -8.45 12.05 7.94
CA GLY A 103 -8.15 13.48 7.96
C GLY A 103 -7.76 14.00 9.35
N THR A 104 -7.33 13.11 10.25
CA THR A 104 -6.88 13.51 11.60
C THR A 104 -5.52 14.21 11.59
N ASP A 105 -4.67 13.85 10.63
CA ASP A 105 -3.34 14.41 10.43
C ASP A 105 -3.20 14.83 8.96
N ASP A 106 -2.49 15.92 8.68
CA ASP A 106 -2.37 16.49 7.34
C ASP A 106 -1.57 15.59 6.39
N THR A 107 -0.49 15.01 6.91
CA THR A 107 0.43 14.13 6.17
C THR A 107 0.55 12.73 6.79
N LEU A 108 0.94 11.74 5.97
CA LEU A 108 1.26 10.40 6.47
C LEU A 108 2.43 10.46 7.47
N ARG A 109 3.42 11.31 7.21
CA ARG A 109 4.58 11.52 8.09
C ARG A 109 4.17 11.97 9.49
N ASP A 110 3.22 12.90 9.59
CA ASP A 110 2.70 13.40 10.87
C ASP A 110 1.90 12.33 11.60
N ALA A 111 1.06 11.58 10.89
CA ALA A 111 0.36 10.44 11.46
C ALA A 111 1.35 9.40 12.02
N LEU A 112 2.40 9.05 11.27
CA LEU A 112 3.42 8.11 11.73
C LEU A 112 4.18 8.64 12.97
N LEU A 113 4.41 9.96 13.05
CA LEU A 113 4.99 10.60 14.23
C LEU A 113 4.06 10.47 15.45
N ARG A 114 2.77 10.78 15.28
CA ARG A 114 1.74 10.66 16.33
C ARG A 114 1.64 9.25 16.90
N TYR A 115 1.80 8.24 16.05
CA TYR A 115 1.78 6.82 16.45
C TYR A 115 3.15 6.27 16.86
N ASN A 116 4.11 7.14 17.20
CA ASN A 116 5.42 6.79 17.76
C ASN A 116 6.28 5.85 16.88
N VAL A 117 6.10 5.89 15.56
CA VAL A 117 6.99 5.16 14.65
C VAL A 117 8.36 5.84 14.66
N ALA A 118 9.45 5.10 14.84
CA ALA A 118 10.80 5.68 14.91
C ALA A 118 11.17 6.47 13.64
N ALA A 119 11.89 7.59 13.78
CA ALA A 119 12.14 8.55 12.69
C ALA A 119 12.73 7.92 11.42
N ASN A 120 13.69 7.01 11.57
CA ASN A 120 14.30 6.28 10.47
C ASN A 120 13.30 5.35 9.75
N HIS A 121 12.38 4.73 10.49
CA HIS A 121 11.32 3.90 9.90
C HIS A 121 10.24 4.74 9.24
N ARG A 122 9.89 5.91 9.80
CA ARG A 122 8.91 6.82 9.19
C ARG A 122 9.35 7.23 7.79
N ALA A 123 10.58 7.72 7.65
CA ALA A 123 11.11 8.13 6.36
C ALA A 123 11.07 6.98 5.33
N LYS A 124 11.43 5.77 5.75
CA LYS A 124 11.41 4.58 4.90
C LYS A 124 9.99 4.14 4.51
N ILE A 125 9.03 4.23 5.43
CA ILE A 125 7.62 3.95 5.16
C ILE A 125 7.06 4.96 4.15
N CYS A 126 7.35 6.26 4.32
CA CYS A 126 6.96 7.29 3.35
C CYS A 126 7.51 7.01 1.96
N VAL A 127 8.82 6.75 1.83
CA VAL A 127 9.44 6.41 0.54
C VAL A 127 8.81 5.16 -0.07
N ALA A 128 8.64 4.09 0.71
CA ALA A 128 8.00 2.87 0.22
C ALA A 128 6.57 3.13 -0.26
N PHE A 129 5.82 3.96 0.47
CA PHE A 129 4.45 4.34 0.11
C PHE A 129 4.39 5.15 -1.20
N GLU A 130 5.27 6.15 -1.35
CA GLU A 130 5.37 6.95 -2.57
C GLU A 130 5.76 6.07 -3.78
N GLU A 131 6.77 5.20 -3.63
CA GLU A 131 7.19 4.30 -4.71
C GLU A 131 6.11 3.30 -5.10
N ALA A 132 5.44 2.67 -4.13
CA ALA A 132 4.34 1.75 -4.39
C ALA A 132 3.15 2.47 -5.03
N GLY A 133 2.80 3.67 -4.54
CA GLY A 133 1.74 4.49 -5.09
C GLY A 133 2.00 4.89 -6.54
N ASN A 134 3.19 5.42 -6.85
CA ASN A 134 3.54 5.80 -8.21
C ASN A 134 3.50 4.60 -9.18
N ARG A 135 3.96 3.40 -8.75
CA ARG A 135 3.86 2.18 -9.56
C ARG A 135 2.42 1.76 -9.79
N LEU A 136 1.60 1.77 -8.74
CA LEU A 136 0.20 1.37 -8.85
C LEU A 136 -0.60 2.36 -9.71
N ALA A 137 -0.34 3.67 -9.61
CA ALA A 137 -0.95 4.69 -10.44
C ALA A 137 -0.64 4.43 -11.92
N GLY A 138 0.63 4.21 -12.27
CA GLY A 138 1.01 3.87 -13.65
C GLY A 138 0.39 2.56 -14.16
N LYS A 139 0.18 1.56 -13.29
CA LYS A 139 -0.56 0.33 -13.66
C LYS A 139 -2.05 0.59 -13.87
N LEU A 140 -2.66 1.48 -13.09
CA LEU A 140 -4.05 1.89 -13.24
C LEU A 140 -4.25 2.70 -14.54
N ASP A 141 -3.36 3.63 -14.86
CA ASP A 141 -3.37 4.35 -16.14
C ASP A 141 -3.23 3.39 -17.32
N GLY A 142 -2.30 2.43 -17.24
CA GLY A 142 -2.17 1.39 -18.25
C GLY A 142 -3.44 0.54 -18.40
N LEU A 143 -4.19 0.27 -17.32
CA LEU A 143 -5.50 -0.37 -17.43
C LEU A 143 -6.54 0.55 -18.09
N ALA A 144 -6.54 1.84 -17.77
CA ALA A 144 -7.44 2.83 -18.36
C ALA A 144 -7.25 2.87 -19.89
N ASP A 145 -6.00 3.03 -20.33
CA ASP A 145 -5.63 3.11 -21.75
C ASP A 145 -6.01 1.83 -22.51
N ASN A 146 -5.69 0.66 -21.94
CA ASN A 146 -5.94 -0.61 -22.61
C ASN A 146 -7.42 -0.99 -22.70
N THR A 147 -8.25 -0.50 -21.76
CA THR A 147 -9.66 -0.90 -21.67
C THR A 147 -10.63 0.20 -22.08
N GLY A 148 -10.18 1.45 -22.19
CA GLY A 148 -11.03 2.62 -22.37
C GLY A 148 -11.92 2.91 -21.17
N ILE A 149 -11.54 2.46 -19.96
CA ILE A 149 -12.34 2.61 -18.74
C ILE A 149 -11.75 3.75 -17.89
N GLU A 150 -12.43 4.90 -17.91
CA GLU A 150 -12.06 6.11 -17.15
C GLU A 150 -11.87 5.87 -15.65
N LEU A 151 -12.67 4.97 -15.06
CA LEU A 151 -12.61 4.64 -13.63
C LEU A 151 -11.19 4.31 -13.13
N TYR A 152 -10.36 3.68 -13.97
CA TYR A 152 -8.99 3.36 -13.58
C TYR A 152 -8.10 4.61 -13.54
N GLY A 153 -8.25 5.51 -14.51
CA GLY A 153 -7.55 6.80 -14.51
C GLY A 153 -7.99 7.69 -13.36
N ASP A 154 -9.30 7.76 -13.07
CA ASP A 154 -9.82 8.51 -11.92
C ASP A 154 -9.24 7.97 -10.59
N MET A 155 -9.09 6.65 -10.48
CA MET A 155 -8.46 6.02 -9.33
C MET A 155 -6.95 6.29 -9.26
N ALA A 156 -6.26 6.38 -10.40
CA ALA A 156 -4.85 6.78 -10.46
C ALA A 156 -4.66 8.23 -9.98
N VAL A 157 -5.54 9.15 -10.40
CA VAL A 157 -5.54 10.55 -9.94
C VAL A 157 -5.77 10.64 -8.43
N GLU A 158 -6.74 9.89 -7.87
CA GLU A 158 -6.91 9.83 -6.41
C GLU A 158 -5.67 9.28 -5.72
N MET A 159 -4.99 8.29 -6.30
CA MET A 159 -3.76 7.74 -5.76
C MET A 159 -2.63 8.76 -5.71
N GLU A 160 -2.40 9.50 -6.78
CA GLU A 160 -1.42 10.59 -6.82
C GLU A 160 -1.71 11.65 -5.76
N ALA A 161 -2.99 11.99 -5.54
CA ALA A 161 -3.39 12.92 -4.49
C ALA A 161 -3.01 12.43 -3.09
N TRP A 162 -3.10 11.13 -2.81
CA TRP A 162 -2.62 10.54 -1.56
C TRP A 162 -1.10 10.51 -1.46
N VAL A 163 -0.40 10.17 -2.54
CA VAL A 163 1.07 10.21 -2.61
C VAL A 163 1.59 11.63 -2.30
N ASN A 164 0.97 12.66 -2.86
CA ASN A 164 1.33 14.07 -2.61
C ASN A 164 1.08 14.52 -1.16
N ARG A 165 0.31 13.76 -0.38
CA ARG A 165 0.03 14.02 1.05
C ARG A 165 0.92 13.17 1.98
N THR A 166 2.01 12.59 1.46
CA THR A 166 2.88 11.74 2.28
C THR A 166 3.66 12.53 3.32
N GLY A 167 4.24 13.70 2.95
CA GLY A 167 4.96 14.61 3.84
C GLY A 167 6.46 14.35 3.98
#